data_AF-A0A7R9UVJ6-F1
#
_entry.id   AF-A0A7R9UVJ6-F1
#
_cell.length_a   1.000
_cell.length_b   1.000
_cell.length_c   1.000
_cell.angle_alpha   90.00
_cell.angle_beta   90.00
_cell.angle_gamma   90.00
#
_symmetry.space_group_name_H-M   'P 1'
#
loop_
_entity.id
_entity.type
_entity.pdbx_description
1 polymer ?
#
loop_
_entity_poly.entity_id
_entity_poly.type
_entity_poly.pdbx_seq_one_letter_code
_entity_poly.pdbx_strand_id
1 'polypeptide(L)'
;DVSGFIGPEVFGSAEQLQRACLEDLCMGKLHGLTMGLDVCATMHMAVTLHELDTVTDALVRARPAFLMAVAGKADPMLSYITTSFRDHARLRLRHELRVSDAMAPFFERV
;
A
#
# COMPACT_ATOMS: atom_id res chain seq x y z
N ASP A 1 4.01 -0.83 8.21
CA ASP A 1 5.37 -0.45 7.77
C ASP A 1 5.28 0.58 6.65
N VAL A 2 6.37 1.29 6.37
CA VAL A 2 6.51 2.18 5.21
C VAL A 2 7.59 1.62 4.28
N SER A 3 7.17 0.76 3.36
CA SER A 3 8.08 -0.01 2.53
C SER A 3 8.35 0.73 1.22
N GLY A 4 9.63 1.01 0.94
CA GLY A 4 10.09 1.74 -0.25
C GLY A 4 10.28 3.24 -0.07
N PHE A 5 10.26 3.72 1.18
CA PHE A 5 10.46 5.14 1.52
C PHE A 5 11.93 5.59 1.54
N ILE A 6 12.88 4.64 1.62
CA ILE A 6 14.30 4.94 1.72
C ILE A 6 14.90 5.06 0.30
N GLY A 7 14.96 3.96 -0.45
CA GLY A 7 15.48 3.98 -1.82
C GLY A 7 16.01 2.63 -2.31
N PRO A 8 16.68 2.62 -3.48
CA PRO A 8 17.23 1.43 -4.11
C PRO A 8 18.35 0.75 -3.28
N GLU A 9 18.94 1.46 -2.33
CA GLU A 9 19.90 0.94 -1.36
C GLU A 9 19.30 -0.09 -0.40
N VAL A 10 17.98 -0.08 -0.22
CA VAL A 10 17.24 -1.08 0.56
C VAL A 10 16.50 -2.05 -0.36
N PHE A 11 15.81 -1.55 -1.38
CA PHE A 11 15.04 -2.36 -2.33
C PHE A 11 15.35 -1.96 -3.77
N GLY A 12 16.19 -2.75 -4.44
CA GLY A 12 16.63 -2.49 -5.81
C GLY A 12 15.60 -2.83 -6.89
N SER A 13 14.55 -3.58 -6.57
CA SER A 13 13.50 -3.99 -7.52
C SER A 13 12.11 -4.09 -6.90
N ALA A 14 11.09 -4.14 -7.75
CA ALA A 14 9.69 -4.29 -7.33
C ALA A 14 9.45 -5.63 -6.59
N GLU A 15 10.14 -6.71 -6.98
CA GLU A 15 10.04 -8.00 -6.32
C GLU A 15 10.60 -7.96 -4.90
N GLN A 16 11.71 -7.24 -4.69
CA GLN A 16 12.28 -7.05 -3.36
C GLN A 16 11.33 -6.24 -2.47
N LEU A 17 10.73 -5.18 -3.02
CA LEU A 17 9.71 -4.40 -2.33
C LEU A 17 8.50 -5.27 -1.96
N GLN A 18 7.98 -6.07 -2.89
CA GLN A 18 6.86 -6.97 -2.63
C GLN A 18 7.19 -8.01 -1.55
N ARG A 19 8.39 -8.59 -1.60
CA ARG A 19 8.86 -9.55 -0.59
C ARG A 19 8.86 -8.90 0.79
N ALA A 20 9.48 -7.73 0.93
CA ALA A 20 9.57 -7.01 2.21
C ALA A 20 8.19 -6.69 2.78
N CYS A 21 7.27 -6.17 1.96
CA CYS A 21 5.89 -5.91 2.37
C CYS A 21 5.17 -7.17 2.92
N LEU A 22 5.39 -8.33 2.29
CA LEU A 22 4.82 -9.60 2.76
C LEU A 22 5.46 -10.08 4.05
N GLU A 23 6.78 -9.93 4.19
CA GLU A 23 7.53 -10.22 5.41
C GLU A 23 6.98 -9.37 6.57
N ASP A 24 6.84 -8.06 6.38
CA ASP A 24 6.33 -7.14 7.40
C ASP A 24 4.88 -7.42 7.80
N LEU A 25 4.01 -7.71 6.84
CA LEU A 25 2.63 -8.09 7.12
C LEU A 25 2.56 -9.40 7.91
N CYS A 26 3.35 -10.41 7.51
CA CYS A 26 3.40 -11.70 8.18
C CYS A 26 3.88 -11.52 9.62
N MET A 27 5.00 -10.83 9.83
CA MET A 27 5.57 -10.59 11.14
C MET A 27 4.62 -9.78 12.03
N GLY A 28 4.03 -8.69 11.51
CA GLY A 28 3.08 -7.88 12.28
C GLY A 28 1.86 -8.70 12.75
N LYS A 29 1.30 -9.54 11.86
CA LYS A 29 0.16 -10.40 12.18
C LYS A 29 0.52 -11.53 13.14
N LEU A 30 1.67 -12.17 12.97
CA LEU A 30 2.16 -13.21 13.88
C LEU A 30 2.35 -12.69 15.30
N HIS A 31 2.74 -11.42 15.44
CA HIS A 31 2.82 -10.75 16.74
C HIS A 31 1.46 -10.26 17.28
N GLY A 32 0.36 -10.50 16.57
CA GLY A 32 -0.98 -10.06 16.97
C GLY A 32 -1.23 -8.56 16.83
N LEU A 33 -0.44 -7.86 16.00
CA LEU A 33 -0.57 -6.42 15.78
C LEU A 33 -1.50 -6.09 14.61
N THR A 34 -2.21 -4.97 14.72
CA THR A 34 -2.97 -4.37 13.61
C THR A 34 -2.01 -3.79 12.58
N MET A 35 -1.55 -4.63 11.65
CA MET A 35 -0.53 -4.25 10.67
C MET A 35 -1.13 -3.74 9.36
N GLY A 36 -0.79 -2.51 9.00
CA GLY A 36 -1.02 -1.91 7.68
C GLY A 36 0.29 -1.61 6.96
N LEU A 37 0.18 -1.10 5.73
CA LEU A 37 1.33 -0.76 4.90
C LEU A 37 1.16 0.60 4.23
N ASP A 38 2.26 1.30 4.07
CA ASP A 38 2.44 2.24 2.97
C ASP A 38 3.35 1.57 1.95
N VAL A 39 2.81 1.27 0.77
CA VAL A 39 3.53 0.62 -0.33
C VAL A 39 3.93 1.73 -1.29
N CYS A 40 5.22 2.06 -1.30
CA CYS A 40 5.65 3.27 -1.93
C CYS A 40 7.02 3.12 -2.61
N ALA A 41 7.39 4.12 -3.40
CA ALA A 41 8.70 4.18 -4.05
C ALA A 41 9.19 5.63 -4.10
N THR A 42 10.45 5.84 -3.74
CA THR A 42 11.10 7.15 -3.94
C THR A 42 11.44 7.36 -5.42
N MET A 43 11.63 8.62 -5.81
CA MET A 43 11.82 9.02 -7.22
C MET A 43 13.07 8.44 -7.90
N HIS A 44 13.99 7.85 -7.14
CA HIS A 44 15.26 7.30 -7.65
C HIS A 44 15.34 5.76 -7.54
N MET A 45 14.24 5.10 -7.15
CA MET A 45 14.13 3.66 -7.25
C MET A 45 13.86 3.24 -8.70
N ALA A 46 14.38 2.09 -9.10
CA ALA A 46 14.06 1.45 -10.37
C ALA A 46 12.71 0.71 -10.32
N VAL A 47 11.69 1.36 -9.76
CA VAL A 47 10.32 0.83 -9.65
C VAL A 47 9.38 1.77 -10.39
N THR A 48 8.77 1.28 -11.44
CA THR A 48 7.81 2.03 -12.24
C THR A 48 6.46 2.15 -11.52
N LEU A 49 5.65 3.13 -11.92
CA LEU A 49 4.28 3.28 -11.40
C LEU A 49 3.43 2.01 -11.60
N HIS A 50 3.62 1.34 -12.75
CA HIS A 50 2.88 0.12 -13.07
C HIS A 50 3.29 -1.04 -12.17
N GLU A 51 4.58 -1.20 -11.89
CA GLU A 51 5.08 -2.20 -10.96
C GLU A 51 4.58 -1.91 -9.54
N LEU A 52 4.62 -0.66 -9.09
CA LEU A 52 4.11 -0.28 -7.78
C LEU A 52 2.61 -0.59 -7.63
N ASP A 53 1.81 -0.31 -8.66
CA ASP A 53 0.39 -0.66 -8.70
C ASP A 53 0.17 -2.19 -8.70
N THR A 54 1.01 -2.94 -9.40
CA THR A 54 0.97 -4.41 -9.47
C THR A 54 1.31 -5.04 -8.13
N VAL A 55 2.38 -4.56 -7.48
CA VAL A 55 2.79 -4.97 -6.13
C VAL A 55 1.67 -4.67 -5.13
N THR A 56 1.12 -3.46 -5.17
CA THR A 56 0.01 -3.05 -4.29
C THR A 56 -1.20 -3.98 -4.47
N ASP A 57 -1.60 -4.26 -5.71
CA ASP A 57 -2.72 -5.16 -6.00
C ASP A 57 -2.49 -6.58 -5.47
N ALA A 58 -1.25 -7.07 -5.55
CA ALA A 58 -0.88 -8.37 -5.02
C ALA A 58 -0.93 -8.41 -3.48
N LEU A 59 -0.46 -7.36 -2.81
CA LEU A 59 -0.42 -7.25 -1.36
C LEU A 59 -1.80 -7.15 -0.72
N VAL A 60 -2.79 -6.61 -1.41
CA VAL A 60 -4.19 -6.54 -0.90
C VAL A 60 -4.75 -7.93 -0.59
N ARG A 61 -4.33 -8.97 -1.32
CA ARG A 61 -4.71 -10.37 -1.03
C ARG A 61 -4.24 -10.84 0.34
N ALA A 62 -3.12 -10.30 0.84
CA ALA A 62 -2.61 -10.58 2.18
C ALA A 62 -3.38 -9.84 3.29
N ARG A 63 -4.44 -9.08 2.96
CA ARG A 63 -5.35 -8.39 3.88
C ARG A 63 -4.62 -7.46 4.89
N PRO A 64 -3.87 -6.44 4.43
CA PRO A 64 -3.38 -5.40 5.32
C PRO A 64 -4.56 -4.72 6.02
N ALA A 65 -4.40 -4.32 7.29
CA ALA A 65 -5.46 -3.66 8.04
C ALA A 65 -5.82 -2.29 7.46
N PHE A 66 -4.82 -1.58 6.92
CA PHE A 66 -4.98 -0.31 6.22
C PHE A 66 -3.87 -0.13 5.19
N LEU A 67 -4.11 0.75 4.22
CA LEU A 67 -3.10 1.29 3.31
C LEU A 67 -3.05 2.81 3.44
N MET A 68 -1.88 3.43 3.28
CA MET A 68 -1.77 4.90 3.20
C MET A 68 -2.20 5.38 1.81
N ALA A 69 -2.67 6.62 1.70
CA ALA A 69 -2.94 7.26 0.41
C ALA A 69 -2.71 8.77 0.46
N VAL A 70 -2.28 9.33 -0.67
CA VAL A 70 -2.16 10.77 -0.89
C VAL A 70 -2.95 11.23 -2.11
N ALA A 71 -3.29 12.51 -2.18
CA ALA A 71 -3.97 13.07 -3.33
C ALA A 71 -3.10 12.96 -4.58
N GLY A 72 -3.52 12.18 -5.58
CA GLY A 72 -2.79 12.06 -6.85
C GLY A 72 -1.55 11.17 -6.82
N LYS A 73 -1.39 10.29 -5.81
CA LYS A 73 -0.27 9.32 -5.63
C LYS A 73 1.09 9.91 -5.26
N ALA A 74 1.43 11.11 -5.75
CA ALA A 74 2.72 11.73 -5.49
C ALA A 74 2.65 12.67 -4.28
N ASP A 75 3.53 12.48 -3.31
CA ASP A 75 3.74 13.41 -2.21
C ASP A 75 4.94 14.31 -2.54
N PRO A 76 4.74 15.60 -2.85
CA PRO A 76 5.82 16.51 -3.22
C PRO A 76 6.69 16.93 -2.03
N MET A 77 6.17 16.86 -0.81
CA MET A 77 6.94 17.20 0.39
C MET A 77 7.93 16.10 0.73
N LEU A 78 7.49 14.84 0.62
CA LEU A 78 8.29 13.67 0.94
C LEU A 78 9.02 13.07 -0.27
N SER A 79 8.76 13.58 -1.48
CA SER A 79 9.43 13.15 -2.73
C SER A 79 9.33 11.64 -2.99
N TYR A 80 8.15 11.08 -2.79
CA TYR A 80 7.86 9.68 -3.05
C TYR A 80 6.45 9.49 -3.62
N ILE A 81 6.21 8.30 -4.17
CA ILE A 81 4.95 7.93 -4.80
C ILE A 81 4.37 6.75 -4.04
N THR A 82 3.08 6.84 -3.70
CA THR A 82 2.29 5.80 -3.02
C THR A 82 0.91 5.70 -3.68
N THR A 83 -0.05 5.01 -3.04
CA THR A 83 -1.42 4.89 -3.52
C THR A 83 -2.18 6.22 -3.39
N SER A 84 -3.25 6.37 -4.17
CA SER A 84 -4.19 7.50 -4.07
C SER A 84 -5.52 7.08 -3.46
N PHE A 85 -6.33 8.08 -3.09
CA PHE A 85 -7.70 7.84 -2.60
C PHE A 85 -8.54 7.01 -3.59
N ARG A 86 -8.31 7.18 -4.91
CA ARG A 86 -9.03 6.42 -5.95
C ARG A 86 -8.59 4.97 -6.02
N ASP A 87 -7.32 4.68 -5.72
CA ASP A 87 -6.82 3.31 -5.71
C ASP A 87 -7.51 2.49 -4.63
N HIS A 88 -7.79 3.07 -3.46
CA HIS A 88 -8.46 2.33 -2.39
C HIS A 88 -9.88 1.91 -2.78
N ALA A 89 -10.63 2.77 -3.46
CA ALA A 89 -11.94 2.40 -4.00
C ALA A 89 -11.81 1.28 -5.06
N ARG A 90 -10.87 1.41 -5.99
CA ARG A 90 -10.57 0.40 -7.02
C ARG A 90 -10.17 -0.95 -6.42
N LEU A 91 -9.26 -0.95 -5.44
CA LEU A 91 -8.76 -2.14 -4.77
C LEU A 91 -9.87 -2.84 -3.98
N ARG A 92 -10.71 -2.07 -3.28
CA ARG A 92 -11.87 -2.62 -2.57
C ARG A 92 -12.84 -3.32 -3.51
N LEU A 93 -13.22 -2.68 -4.62
CA LEU A 93 -14.10 -3.27 -5.62
C LEU A 93 -13.51 -4.53 -6.25
N ARG A 94 -12.23 -4.50 -6.61
CA ARG A 94 -11.54 -5.62 -7.27
C ARG A 94 -11.38 -6.85 -6.36
N HIS A 95 -11.14 -6.64 -5.07
CA HIS A 95 -10.84 -7.71 -4.11
C HIS A 95 -12.03 -8.01 -3.18
N GLU A 96 -13.23 -7.52 -3.52
CA GLU A 96 -14.48 -7.72 -2.76
C GLU A 96 -14.32 -7.33 -1.27
N LEU A 97 -13.64 -6.21 -1.03
CA LEU A 97 -13.43 -5.65 0.29
C LEU A 97 -14.39 -4.50 0.54
N ARG A 98 -14.77 -4.32 1.80
CA ARG A 98 -15.52 -3.17 2.28
C ARG A 98 -14.67 -2.34 3.23
N VAL A 99 -15.11 -1.11 3.46
CA VAL A 99 -14.61 -0.30 4.58
C VAL A 99 -14.97 -0.98 5.90
N SER A 100 -14.39 -0.51 7.01
CA SER A 100 -14.77 -1.00 8.33
C SER A 100 -16.27 -0.81 8.58
N ASP A 101 -16.86 -1.71 9.37
CA ASP A 101 -18.30 -1.67 9.67
C ASP A 101 -18.71 -0.36 10.36
N ALA A 102 -17.82 0.24 11.15
CA ALA A 102 -18.04 1.56 11.74
C ALA A 102 -18.11 2.69 10.71
N MET A 103 -17.43 2.55 9.56
CA MET A 103 -17.39 3.55 8.51
C MET A 103 -18.42 3.27 7.40
N ALA A 104 -18.93 2.05 7.26
CA ALA A 104 -19.90 1.67 6.23
C ALA A 104 -21.12 2.62 6.16
N PRO A 105 -21.76 3.02 7.28
CA PRO A 105 -22.91 3.94 7.22
C PRO A 105 -22.59 5.33 6.65
N PHE A 106 -21.33 5.77 6.71
CA PHE A 106 -20.94 7.03 6.08
C PHE A 106 -21.06 6.97 4.56
N PHE A 107 -20.65 5.85 3.96
CA PHE A 107 -20.65 5.67 2.51
C PHE A 107 -22.00 5.22 1.93
N GLU A 108 -22.91 4.71 2.75
CA GLU A 108 -24.29 4.35 2.33
C GLU A 108 -25.24 5.55 2.28
N ARG A 109 -24.87 6.66 2.94
CA ARG A 109 -25.69 7.89 2.99
C ARG A 109 -25.43 8.86 1.83
N VAL A 110 -24.42 8.58 1.00
CA VAL A 110 -23.97 9.40 -0.13
C VAL A 110 -24.36 8.71 -1.42
#